data_AF-A0A537CN21-F1
#
_entry.id   AF-A0A537CN21-F1
#
_cell.length_a   1.000
_cell.length_b   1.000
_cell.length_c   1.000
_cell.angle_alpha   90.00
_cell.angle_beta   90.00
_cell.angle_gamma   90.00
#
_symmetry.space_group_name_H-M   'P 1'
#
loop_
_entity.id
_entity.type
_entity.pdbx_description
1 polymer ?
#
loop_
_entity_poly.entity_id
_entity_poly.type
_entity_poly.pdbx_seq_one_letter_code
_entity_poly.pdbx_strand_id
1 'polypeptide(L)'
;IAFLTGAPAAEIAEDLPGEHVSVYVPTTPNPTSGFFLMLPKSRVHELDMTVDQALKYIISMGVVAPKSRHVGAPPQIAVTAAPAARN
;
A
#
# COMPACT_ATOMS: atom_id res chain seq x y z
N ILE A 1 0.02 -1.51 0.52
CA ILE A 1 -1.33 -1.06 0.10
C ILE A 1 -2.01 -0.48 1.33
N ALA A 2 -2.67 0.66 1.17
CA ALA A 2 -3.38 1.36 2.24
C ALA A 2 -4.64 2.00 1.66
N PHE A 3 -5.58 2.38 2.51
CA PHE A 3 -6.81 3.05 2.12
C PHE A 3 -6.74 4.52 2.52
N LEU A 4 -6.92 5.44 1.56
CA LEU A 4 -7.06 6.86 1.83
C LEU A 4 -8.34 7.11 2.63
N THR A 5 -8.21 7.77 3.78
CA THR A 5 -9.36 8.10 4.65
C THR A 5 -9.66 9.60 4.67
N GLY A 6 -8.73 10.44 4.17
CA GLY A 6 -8.92 11.89 4.08
C GLY A 6 -7.64 12.67 4.36
N ALA A 7 -7.79 13.93 4.77
CA ALA A 7 -6.70 14.75 5.30
C ALA A 7 -6.57 14.56 6.82
N PRO A 8 -5.40 14.85 7.42
CA PRO A 8 -5.28 14.98 8.87
C PRO A 8 -6.18 16.11 9.41
N ALA A 9 -6.56 16.03 10.69
CA ALA A 9 -7.23 17.14 11.36
C ALA A 9 -6.34 18.39 11.34
N ALA A 10 -6.94 19.59 11.34
CA ALA A 10 -6.21 20.84 11.18
C ALA A 10 -5.10 21.01 12.22
N GLU A 11 -5.39 20.69 13.48
CA GLU A 11 -4.43 20.82 14.59
C GLU A 11 -3.21 19.91 14.40
N ILE A 12 -3.40 18.72 13.79
CA ILE A 12 -2.32 17.79 13.48
C ILE A 12 -1.56 18.27 12.24
N ALA A 13 -2.26 18.79 11.25
CA ALA A 13 -1.68 19.25 9.99
C ALA A 13 -0.74 20.44 10.18
N GLU A 14 -1.00 21.32 11.15
CA GLU A 14 -0.16 22.48 11.48
C GLU A 14 1.26 22.08 11.93
N ASP A 15 1.38 20.93 12.61
CA ASP A 15 2.66 20.39 13.07
C ASP A 15 3.39 19.52 12.03
N LEU A 16 2.75 19.27 10.88
CA LEU A 16 3.29 18.42 9.83
C LEU A 16 3.86 19.26 8.66
N PRO A 17 5.09 18.98 8.21
CA PRO A 17 5.71 19.77 7.15
C PRO A 17 5.08 19.45 5.78
N GLY A 18 4.23 20.36 5.28
CA GLY A 18 3.62 20.27 3.95
C GLY A 18 2.37 19.39 3.88
N GLU A 19 1.93 19.08 2.66
CA GLU A 19 0.65 18.37 2.46
C GLU A 19 0.76 16.88 2.85
N HIS A 20 -0.13 16.44 3.73
CA HIS A 20 -0.23 15.07 4.21
C HIS A 20 -1.61 14.48 3.95
N VAL A 21 -1.66 13.15 3.84
CA VAL A 21 -2.89 12.37 3.76
C VAL A 21 -2.96 11.36 4.88
N SER A 22 -4.17 11.11 5.37
CA SER A 22 -4.47 10.07 6.34
C SER A 22 -4.78 8.76 5.62
N VAL A 23 -4.15 7.68 6.05
CA VAL A 23 -4.33 6.34 5.48
C VAL A 23 -4.53 5.29 6.57
N TYR A 24 -5.34 4.29 6.26
CA TYR A 24 -5.42 3.04 7.02
C TYR A 24 -4.59 1.96 6.31
N VAL A 25 -3.57 1.42 7.00
CA VAL A 25 -2.73 0.32 6.54
C VAL A 25 -3.17 -0.97 7.24
N PRO A 26 -3.94 -1.85 6.57
CA PRO A 26 -4.40 -3.09 7.17
C PRO A 26 -3.26 -4.11 7.31
N THR A 27 -3.44 -5.05 8.23
CA THR A 27 -2.62 -6.26 8.28
C THR A 27 -3.18 -7.36 7.37
N THR A 28 -2.31 -8.27 6.93
CA THR A 28 -2.65 -9.44 6.12
C THR A 28 -2.58 -10.71 6.98
N PRO A 29 -3.44 -11.72 6.76
CA PRO A 29 -4.60 -11.76 5.84
C PRO A 29 -5.87 -11.13 6.44
N ASN A 30 -5.87 -10.75 7.72
CA ASN A 30 -7.07 -10.25 8.40
C ASN A 30 -7.05 -8.72 8.49
N PRO A 31 -7.78 -7.99 7.61
CA PRO A 31 -7.71 -6.52 7.55
C PRO A 31 -8.48 -5.81 8.68
N THR A 32 -8.88 -6.53 9.74
CA THR A 32 -9.59 -5.97 10.91
C THR A 32 -8.69 -5.06 11.74
N SER A 33 -7.40 -5.37 11.83
CA SER A 33 -6.40 -4.54 12.51
C SER A 33 -5.38 -3.97 11.52
N GLY A 34 -4.72 -2.91 11.94
CA GLY A 34 -3.78 -2.17 11.12
C GLY A 34 -3.20 -0.96 11.82
N PHE A 35 -2.57 -0.11 11.02
CA PHE A 35 -2.04 1.18 11.46
C PHE A 35 -2.85 2.31 10.82
N PHE A 36 -3.04 3.38 11.56
CA PHE A 36 -3.51 4.65 11.02
C PHE A 36 -2.32 5.59 10.93
N LEU A 37 -1.99 6.06 9.73
CA LEU A 37 -0.79 6.84 9.47
C LEU A 37 -1.14 8.14 8.73
N MET A 38 -0.41 9.20 9.04
CA MET A 38 -0.31 10.39 8.20
C MET A 38 0.99 10.31 7.39
N LEU A 39 0.89 10.42 6.07
CA LEU A 39 2.04 10.36 5.16
C LEU A 39 2.09 11.61 4.28
N PRO A 40 3.30 12.13 3.95
CA PRO A 40 3.42 13.19 2.96
C PRO A 40 2.78 12.75 1.64
N LYS A 41 1.90 13.58 1.07
CA LYS A 41 1.18 13.24 -0.18
C LYS A 41 2.14 12.91 -1.32
N SER A 42 3.31 13.56 -1.34
CA SER A 42 4.39 13.31 -2.31
C SER A 42 5.00 11.90 -2.26
N ARG A 43 4.77 11.14 -1.19
CA ARG A 43 5.24 9.75 -1.02
C ARG A 43 4.14 8.72 -1.19
N VAL A 44 2.94 9.13 -1.58
CA VAL A 44 1.80 8.24 -1.81
C VAL A 44 1.59 8.09 -3.31
N HIS A 45 1.47 6.85 -3.75
CA HIS A 45 1.11 6.51 -5.13
C HIS A 45 -0.31 5.94 -5.15
N GLU A 46 -1.22 6.64 -5.83
CA GLU A 46 -2.58 6.14 -6.04
C GLU A 46 -2.57 4.94 -6.97
N LEU A 47 -3.33 3.91 -6.61
CA LEU A 47 -3.42 2.67 -7.36
C LEU A 47 -4.71 2.66 -8.17
N ASP A 48 -4.62 2.29 -9.45
CA ASP A 48 -5.80 2.05 -10.31
C ASP A 48 -6.44 0.69 -9.96
N MET A 49 -7.12 0.66 -8.81
CA MET A 49 -7.83 -0.50 -8.31
C MET A 49 -9.00 -0.11 -7.41
N THR A 50 -10.04 -0.93 -7.38
CA THR A 50 -11.17 -0.73 -6.46
C THR A 50 -10.81 -1.14 -5.03
N VAL A 51 -11.52 -0.60 -4.04
CA VAL A 51 -11.38 -1.00 -2.63
C VAL A 51 -11.62 -2.50 -2.43
N ASP A 52 -12.62 -3.07 -3.11
CA ASP A 52 -12.91 -4.51 -3.08
C ASP A 52 -11.75 -5.35 -3.65
N GLN A 53 -11.13 -4.91 -4.75
CA GLN A 53 -9.94 -5.57 -5.29
C GLN A 53 -8.76 -5.51 -4.31
N ALA A 54 -8.58 -4.38 -3.63
CA ALA A 54 -7.52 -4.21 -2.64
C ALA A 54 -7.73 -5.12 -1.43
N LEU A 55 -8.96 -5.17 -0.91
CA LEU A 55 -9.33 -6.07 0.20
C LEU A 55 -9.11 -7.54 -0.17
N LYS A 56 -9.52 -7.97 -1.36
CA LYS A 56 -9.27 -9.34 -1.86
C LYS A 56 -7.77 -9.65 -1.95
N TYR A 57 -6.98 -8.71 -2.46
CA TYR A 57 -5.53 -8.88 -2.54
C TYR A 57 -4.87 -8.97 -1.16
N ILE A 58 -5.30 -8.14 -0.20
CA ILE A 58 -4.82 -8.17 1.20
C ILE A 58 -5.19 -9.49 1.89
N ILE A 59 -6.47 -9.90 1.79
CA ILE A 59 -6.98 -11.11 2.44
C ILE A 59 -6.31 -12.37 1.88
N SER A 60 -6.05 -12.38 0.59
CA SER A 60 -5.37 -13.49 -0.09
C SER A 60 -3.85 -13.47 0.09
N MET A 61 -3.29 -12.54 0.87
CA MET A 61 -1.83 -12.35 1.03
C MET A 61 -1.11 -12.19 -0.32
N GLY A 62 -1.75 -11.53 -1.27
CA GLY A 62 -1.22 -11.27 -2.60
C GLY A 62 -1.52 -12.35 -3.66
N VAL A 63 -2.19 -13.44 -3.30
CA VAL A 63 -2.51 -14.53 -4.25
C VAL A 63 -3.58 -14.11 -5.28
N VAL A 64 -4.54 -13.29 -4.88
CA VAL A 64 -5.64 -12.83 -5.74
C VAL A 64 -5.34 -11.42 -6.26
N ALA A 65 -4.50 -11.35 -7.30
CA ALA A 65 -4.08 -10.07 -7.90
C ALA A 65 -5.26 -9.29 -8.51
N PRO A 66 -5.29 -7.95 -8.39
CA PRO A 66 -6.24 -7.11 -9.09
C PRO A 66 -6.10 -7.32 -10.61
N LYS A 67 -7.22 -7.46 -11.32
CA LYS A 67 -7.19 -7.52 -12.79
C LYS A 67 -6.79 -6.12 -13.29
N SER A 68 -5.56 -5.99 -13.77
CA SER A 68 -5.03 -4.72 -14.28
C SER A 68 -5.96 -4.14 -15.35
N ARG A 69 -6.35 -2.87 -15.20
CA ARG A 69 -7.05 -2.13 -16.27
C ARG A 69 -6.09 -1.66 -17.36
N HIS A 70 -4.78 -1.74 -17.12
CA HIS A 70 -3.73 -1.49 -18.11
C HIS A 70 -3.03 -2.78 -18.55
N VAL A 71 -3.17 -3.09 -19.84
CA VAL A 71 -2.28 -3.98 -20.59
C VAL A 71 -0.89 -3.33 -20.62
N GLY A 72 0.08 -3.96 -19.97
CA GLY A 72 1.49 -3.57 -19.96
C GLY A 72 2.20 -4.39 -18.89
N ALA A 73 3.11 -5.26 -19.32
CA ALA A 73 3.72 -6.35 -18.56
C ALA A 73 4.02 -6.09 -17.06
N PRO A 74 3.83 -7.09 -16.17
CA PRO A 74 4.15 -6.94 -14.76
C PRO A 74 5.66 -6.75 -14.55
N PRO A 75 6.11 -5.88 -13.62
CA PRO A 75 7.50 -5.83 -13.21
C PRO A 75 7.83 -7.16 -12.53
N GLN A 76 8.73 -7.93 -13.14
CA GLN A 76 9.29 -9.12 -12.52
C GLN A 76 10.16 -8.67 -11.35
N ILE A 77 9.74 -8.97 -10.12
CA ILE A 77 10.63 -8.85 -8.96
C ILE A 77 11.64 -9.99 -9.10
N ALA A 78 12.85 -9.67 -9.57
CA ALA A 78 13.95 -10.60 -9.59
C ALA A 78 14.30 -10.95 -8.13
N VAL A 79 13.93 -12.15 -7.69
CA VAL A 79 14.51 -12.73 -6.48
C VAL A 79 15.94 -13.10 -6.83
N THR A 80 16.88 -12.20 -6.54
CA THR A 80 18.31 -12.53 -6.61
C THR A 80 18.60 -13.53 -5.50
N ALA A 81 18.72 -14.80 -5.84
CA ALA A 81 19.20 -15.83 -4.92
C ALA A 81 20.59 -15.43 -4.40
N ALA A 82 20.75 -15.44 -3.07
CA ALA A 82 22.01 -15.17 -2.42
C ALA A 82 23.10 -16.16 -2.91
N PRO A 83 24.35 -15.73 -3.10
CA PRO A 83 25.39 -16.61 -3.60
C PRO A 83 25.73 -17.66 -2.53
N ALA A 84 25.75 -18.92 -2.94
CA ALA A 84 26.19 -20.03 -2.12
C ALA A 84 27.66 -19.82 -1.72
N ALA A 85 27.91 -19.74 -0.42
CA ALA A 85 29.25 -19.73 0.15
C ALA A 85 29.99 -21.02 -0.27
N ARG A 86 31.14 -20.87 -0.93
CA ARG A 86 32.07 -21.96 -1.23
C ARG A 86 33.02 -22.12 -0.03
N ASN A 87 33.14 -23.35 0.47
CA ASN A 87 34.24 -23.77 1.34
C ASN A 87 35.51 -24.00 0.51
#